data_AF-A0A2G5TWP3-F1
#
_entry.id   AF-A0A2G5TWP3-F1
#
_cell.length_a   1.000
_cell.length_b   1.000
_cell.length_c   1.000
_cell.angle_alpha   90.00
_cell.angle_beta   90.00
_cell.angle_gamma   90.00
#
_symmetry.space_group_name_H-M   'P 1'
#
loop_
_entity.id
_entity.type
_entity.pdbx_description
1 polymer ?
#
loop_
_entity_poly.entity_id
_entity_poly.type
_entity_poly.pdbx_seq_one_letter_code
_entity_poly.pdbx_strand_id
1 'polypeptide(L)'
;MVELSLGVFFRSFNASKVILCACLLVFLTLFTLKLDGKVGFSYAFVFAPLWACNLLVFIGGFIGMCSYCSNPPSRNEIMMRVDFGAMCITVIEHILLAVFETFAFVKLEYEDISEPGYPFPWTIVFSPLFSLSAASIGIAVWALRHDKPFEFEFFYAINIVQFVFIAFKLDKQVDWTWAVVFIPLWVVLSLAAVGVLYALVLSVVLIRSRHFIPAHRRQHVYSAILHTFSVIPALVCLVLLTGKLDSMNWSDKSTVSELSYTLAMAPLQVSFFFMAIMSAGFGGPSSTPQTNIWWFGLRKPLCPFLLDKCPSLRTYANVSYRIGGRNRAENEQENGEERQAIAGDNEDRDEADVAIVNERRNRQRAEEKTRGSGGSQASSQGSQSGQEGMNPMEQIASSSAAISRAMAQYKNEYGYHWHGDISQPD
;
A
#
# COMPACT_ATOMS: atom_id res chain seq x y z
N MET A 1 11.96 4.42 21.50
CA MET A 1 11.36 5.77 21.53
C MET A 1 10.22 5.81 20.51
N VAL A 2 8.99 6.07 20.94
CA VAL A 2 7.83 6.20 20.05
C VAL A 2 7.49 7.69 19.96
N GLU A 3 7.66 8.27 18.78
CA GLU A 3 7.24 9.64 18.48
C GLU A 3 5.95 9.57 17.67
N LEU A 4 4.85 10.01 18.28
CA LEU A 4 3.52 10.02 17.71
C LEU A 4 3.22 11.46 17.29
N SER A 5 3.47 11.76 16.02
CA SER A 5 3.17 13.08 15.43
C SER A 5 1.78 13.07 14.81
N LEU A 6 0.84 13.83 15.39
CA LEU A 6 -0.50 13.97 14.80
C LEU A 6 -0.46 14.56 13.38
N GLY A 7 0.52 15.41 13.09
CA GLY A 7 0.70 15.99 11.76
C GLY A 7 1.03 14.95 10.69
N VAL A 8 1.86 13.95 11.01
CA VAL A 8 2.18 12.83 10.11
C VAL A 8 0.98 11.89 9.96
N PHE A 9 0.24 11.68 11.05
CA PHE A 9 -1.01 10.90 11.03
C PHE A 9 -2.05 11.53 10.10
N PHE A 10 -2.35 12.83 10.24
CA PHE A 10 -3.27 13.52 9.34
C PHE A 10 -2.82 13.52 7.89
N ARG A 11 -1.51 13.58 7.61
CA ARG A 11 -0.99 13.52 6.22
C ARG A 11 -1.10 12.13 5.59
N SER A 12 -1.08 11.07 6.38
CA SER A 12 -1.13 9.67 5.92
C SER A 12 -2.54 9.06 5.98
N PHE A 13 -3.52 9.81 6.47
CA PHE A 13 -4.92 9.40 6.60
C PHE A 13 -5.62 9.27 5.25
N ASN A 14 -5.99 8.04 4.88
CA ASN A 14 -6.79 7.76 3.69
C ASN A 14 -8.28 7.63 4.05
N ALA A 15 -8.98 8.76 4.02
CA ALA A 15 -10.40 8.84 4.36
C ALA A 15 -11.27 7.84 3.58
N SER A 16 -11.03 7.71 2.28
CA SER A 16 -11.82 6.83 1.40
C SER A 16 -11.71 5.36 1.80
N LYS A 17 -10.48 4.86 2.04
CA LYS A 17 -10.27 3.47 2.48
C LYS A 17 -10.81 3.22 3.88
N VAL A 18 -10.67 4.18 4.81
CA VAL A 18 -11.22 4.04 6.18
C VAL A 18 -12.75 3.93 6.15
N ILE A 19 -13.42 4.79 5.37
CA ILE A 19 -14.88 4.75 5.21
C ILE A 19 -15.30 3.40 4.60
N LEU A 20 -14.63 2.94 3.54
CA LEU A 20 -14.91 1.64 2.93
C LEU A 20 -14.77 0.49 3.94
N CYS A 21 -13.66 0.45 4.69
CA CYS A 21 -13.45 -0.59 5.71
C CYS A 21 -14.51 -0.54 6.81
N ALA A 22 -14.91 0.65 7.26
CA ALA A 22 -15.95 0.82 8.26
C ALA A 22 -17.31 0.32 7.75
N CYS A 23 -17.69 0.67 6.52
CA CYS A 23 -18.92 0.19 5.89
C CYS A 23 -18.91 -1.34 5.73
N LEU A 24 -17.80 -1.92 5.28
CA LEU A 24 -17.63 -3.38 5.16
C LEU A 24 -17.72 -4.09 6.52
N LEU A 25 -17.13 -3.52 7.58
CA LEU A 25 -17.21 -4.06 8.94
C LEU A 25 -18.65 -4.09 9.46
N VAL A 26 -19.38 -2.98 9.30
CA VAL A 26 -20.77 -2.87 9.75
C VAL A 26 -21.66 -3.82 8.92
N PHE A 27 -21.52 -3.81 7.60
CA PHE A 27 -22.24 -4.74 6.71
C PHE A 27 -21.98 -6.19 7.10
N LEU A 28 -20.72 -6.60 7.23
CA LEU A 28 -20.35 -7.98 7.55
C LEU A 28 -20.94 -8.42 8.89
N THR A 29 -20.89 -7.55 9.91
CA THR A 29 -21.48 -7.82 11.22
C THR A 29 -22.99 -8.01 11.14
N LEU A 30 -23.70 -7.09 10.47
CA LEU A 30 -25.15 -7.19 10.31
C LEU A 30 -25.55 -8.41 9.49
N PHE A 31 -24.81 -8.69 8.42
CA PHE A 31 -25.07 -9.81 7.52
C PHE A 31 -24.89 -11.16 8.23
N THR A 32 -23.81 -11.36 8.98
CA THR A 32 -23.59 -12.63 9.71
C THR A 32 -24.59 -12.83 10.84
N LEU A 33 -24.99 -11.76 11.54
CA LEU A 33 -26.03 -11.83 12.57
C LEU A 33 -27.40 -12.16 11.97
N LYS A 34 -27.68 -11.65 10.77
CA LYS A 34 -28.91 -11.97 10.02
C LYS A 34 -28.91 -13.43 9.55
N LEU A 35 -27.79 -13.92 8.99
CA LEU A 35 -27.63 -15.32 8.59
C LEU A 35 -27.75 -16.30 9.75
N ASP A 36 -27.31 -15.91 10.94
CA ASP A 36 -27.46 -16.70 12.17
C ASP A 36 -28.87 -16.62 12.78
N GLY A 37 -29.80 -15.86 12.19
CA GLY A 37 -31.16 -15.68 12.71
C GLY A 37 -31.23 -14.94 14.06
N LYS A 38 -30.13 -14.34 14.52
CA LYS A 38 -30.07 -13.60 15.80
C LYS A 38 -30.82 -12.26 15.74
N VAL A 39 -31.04 -11.75 14.52
CA VAL A 39 -31.58 -10.42 14.28
C VAL A 39 -32.65 -10.46 13.18
N GLY A 40 -33.80 -9.84 13.44
CA GLY A 40 -34.97 -9.84 12.55
C GLY A 40 -35.01 -8.71 11.51
N PHE A 41 -33.95 -7.94 11.31
CA PHE A 41 -33.96 -6.78 10.39
C PHE A 41 -34.18 -7.21 8.92
N SER A 42 -34.82 -6.35 8.12
CA SER A 42 -34.88 -6.52 6.65
C SER A 42 -33.46 -6.45 6.06
N TYR A 43 -33.23 -7.12 4.92
CA TYR A 43 -31.95 -7.02 4.22
C TYR A 43 -31.64 -5.58 3.78
N ALA A 44 -32.64 -4.71 3.64
CA ALA A 44 -32.41 -3.30 3.35
C ALA A 44 -31.55 -2.61 4.43
N PHE A 45 -31.78 -2.92 5.71
CA PHE A 45 -30.98 -2.38 6.80
C PHE A 45 -29.57 -2.98 6.83
N VAL A 46 -29.44 -4.26 6.45
CA VAL A 46 -28.16 -4.96 6.38
C VAL A 46 -27.28 -4.35 5.28
N PHE A 47 -27.83 -4.05 4.10
CA PHE A 47 -27.12 -3.48 2.95
C PHE A 47 -26.90 -1.96 3.03
N ALA A 48 -27.62 -1.25 3.90
CA ALA A 48 -27.53 0.21 4.05
C ALA A 48 -26.10 0.78 4.18
N PRO A 49 -25.15 0.16 4.92
CA PRO A 49 -23.77 0.66 4.98
C PRO A 49 -23.05 0.65 3.63
N LEU A 50 -23.31 -0.35 2.78
CA LEU A 50 -22.71 -0.44 1.44
C LEU A 50 -23.30 0.60 0.49
N TRP A 51 -24.62 0.74 0.50
CA TRP A 51 -25.31 1.79 -0.27
C TRP A 51 -24.87 3.19 0.15
N ALA A 52 -24.66 3.43 1.45
CA ALA A 52 -24.13 4.70 1.93
C ALA A 52 -22.70 4.96 1.42
N CYS A 53 -21.86 3.92 1.34
CA CYS A 53 -20.52 4.01 0.77
C CYS A 53 -20.58 4.36 -0.73
N ASN A 54 -21.40 3.65 -1.50
CA ASN A 54 -21.59 3.88 -2.93
C ASN A 54 -22.17 5.29 -3.21
N LEU A 55 -23.17 5.71 -2.44
CA LEU A 55 -23.75 7.06 -2.52
C LEU A 55 -22.68 8.14 -2.30
N LEU A 56 -21.81 7.94 -1.31
CA LEU A 56 -20.73 8.88 -1.03
C LEU A 56 -19.78 9.01 -2.23
N VAL A 57 -19.41 7.89 -2.84
CA VAL A 57 -18.58 7.88 -4.06
C VAL A 57 -19.28 8.57 -5.23
N PHE A 58 -20.59 8.38 -5.40
CA PHE A 58 -21.35 9.05 -6.46
C PHE A 58 -21.44 10.57 -6.24
N ILE A 59 -21.72 11.02 -5.02
CA ILE A 59 -21.72 12.44 -4.68
C ILE A 59 -20.31 13.03 -4.90
N GLY A 60 -19.27 12.32 -4.46
CA GLY A 60 -17.88 12.72 -4.66
C GLY A 60 -17.51 12.85 -6.14
N GLY A 61 -17.88 11.86 -6.95
CA GLY A 61 -17.67 11.84 -8.39
C GLY A 61 -18.45 12.93 -9.12
N PHE A 62 -19.70 13.18 -8.73
CA PHE A 62 -20.52 14.26 -9.29
C PHE A 62 -19.92 15.63 -9.00
N ILE A 63 -19.52 15.90 -7.75
CA ILE A 63 -18.85 17.15 -7.38
C ILE A 63 -17.51 17.29 -8.09
N GLY A 64 -16.73 16.20 -8.20
CA GLY A 64 -15.48 16.17 -8.95
C GLY A 64 -15.67 16.50 -10.43
N MET A 65 -16.70 15.94 -11.06
CA MET A 65 -17.08 16.22 -12.45
C MET A 65 -17.47 17.69 -12.64
N CYS A 66 -18.36 18.22 -11.78
CA CYS A 66 -18.74 19.63 -11.80
C CYS A 66 -17.52 20.54 -11.64
N SER A 67 -16.63 20.24 -10.69
CA SER A 67 -15.38 20.98 -10.47
C SER A 67 -14.46 20.96 -11.70
N TYR A 68 -14.32 19.81 -12.36
CA TYR A 68 -13.52 19.69 -13.58
C TYR A 68 -14.11 20.51 -14.73
N CYS A 69 -15.43 20.47 -14.92
CA CYS A 69 -16.13 21.26 -15.94
C CYS A 69 -16.04 22.77 -15.69
N SER A 70 -16.14 23.21 -14.42
CA SER A 70 -16.05 24.63 -14.08
C SER A 70 -14.63 25.18 -14.21
N ASN A 71 -13.60 24.41 -13.84
CA ASN A 71 -12.21 24.86 -13.83
C ASN A 71 -11.26 23.75 -14.33
N PRO A 72 -11.21 23.44 -15.64
CA PRO A 72 -10.41 22.33 -16.13
C PRO A 72 -8.91 22.54 -15.86
N PRO A 73 -8.16 21.49 -15.46
CA PRO A 73 -6.71 21.56 -15.27
C PRO A 73 -6.01 22.00 -16.56
N SER A 74 -4.96 22.82 -16.43
CA SER A 74 -4.17 23.30 -17.55
C SER A 74 -3.48 22.15 -18.29
N ARG A 75 -3.20 22.27 -19.60
CA ARG A 75 -2.56 21.18 -20.41
C ARG A 75 -1.21 20.69 -19.87
N ASN A 76 -0.57 21.43 -18.98
CA ASN A 76 0.70 21.05 -18.38
C ASN A 76 0.54 20.21 -17.10
N GLU A 77 -0.64 20.23 -16.47
CA GLU A 77 -0.94 19.45 -15.25
C GLU A 77 -1.39 18.02 -15.58
N ILE A 78 -0.49 17.22 -16.15
CA ILE A 78 -0.78 15.83 -16.58
C ILE A 78 -1.22 14.97 -15.40
N MET A 79 -0.54 15.06 -14.26
CA MET A 79 -0.85 14.27 -13.06
C MET A 79 -2.28 14.50 -12.58
N MET A 80 -2.73 15.76 -12.52
CA MET A 80 -4.08 16.10 -12.07
C MET A 80 -5.18 15.52 -12.98
N ARG A 81 -4.91 15.43 -14.29
CA ARG A 81 -5.82 14.77 -15.25
C ARG A 81 -5.84 13.24 -15.08
N VAL A 82 -4.70 12.63 -14.83
CA VAL A 82 -4.61 11.19 -14.55
C VAL A 82 -5.37 10.86 -13.25
N ASP A 83 -5.22 11.67 -12.21
CA ASP A 83 -5.97 11.51 -10.96
C ASP A 83 -7.48 11.68 -11.14
N PHE A 84 -7.90 12.59 -12.03
CA PHE A 84 -9.31 12.72 -12.41
C PHE A 84 -9.81 11.46 -13.13
N GLY A 85 -9.00 10.91 -14.05
CA GLY A 85 -9.28 9.64 -14.72
C GLY A 85 -9.44 8.49 -13.71
N ALA A 86 -8.56 8.41 -12.71
CA ALA A 86 -8.67 7.43 -11.64
C ALA A 86 -9.98 7.58 -10.85
N MET A 87 -10.40 8.81 -10.52
CA MET A 87 -11.69 9.08 -9.88
C MET A 87 -12.86 8.59 -10.75
N CYS A 88 -12.85 8.86 -12.07
CA CYS A 88 -13.90 8.39 -12.97
C CYS A 88 -13.96 6.86 -13.04
N ILE A 89 -12.81 6.19 -13.09
CA ILE A 89 -12.72 4.74 -13.04
C ILE A 89 -13.33 4.22 -11.74
N THR A 90 -12.95 4.77 -10.58
CA THR A 90 -13.52 4.38 -9.28
C THR A 90 -15.04 4.52 -9.26
N VAL A 91 -15.60 5.59 -9.84
CA VAL A 91 -17.06 5.77 -9.94
C VAL A 91 -17.70 4.68 -10.79
N ILE A 92 -17.12 4.33 -11.94
CA ILE A 92 -17.62 3.26 -12.82
C ILE A 92 -17.63 1.92 -12.08
N GLU A 93 -16.58 1.61 -11.33
CA GLU A 93 -16.49 0.40 -10.53
C GLU A 93 -17.59 0.36 -9.46
N HIS A 94 -17.80 1.47 -8.74
CA HIS A 94 -18.85 1.56 -7.72
C HIS A 94 -20.26 1.52 -8.32
N ILE A 95 -20.46 1.93 -9.57
CA ILE A 95 -21.74 1.72 -10.28
C ILE A 95 -21.99 0.22 -10.46
N LEU A 96 -21.00 -0.54 -10.94
CA LEU A 96 -21.14 -1.99 -11.12
C LEU A 96 -21.34 -2.71 -9.77
N LEU A 97 -20.64 -2.29 -8.72
CA LEU A 97 -20.84 -2.80 -7.36
C LEU A 97 -22.24 -2.48 -6.83
N ALA A 98 -22.73 -1.25 -7.00
CA ALA A 98 -24.08 -0.87 -6.56
C ALA A 98 -25.18 -1.65 -7.28
N VAL A 99 -25.00 -1.94 -8.58
CA VAL A 99 -25.93 -2.80 -9.34
C VAL A 99 -25.90 -4.22 -8.79
N PHE A 100 -24.72 -4.79 -8.53
CA PHE A 100 -24.58 -6.11 -7.90
C PHE A 100 -25.25 -6.16 -6.52
N GLU A 101 -24.97 -5.19 -5.65
CA GLU A 101 -25.56 -5.10 -4.31
C GLU A 101 -27.08 -5.01 -4.37
N THR A 102 -27.62 -4.24 -5.32
CA THR A 102 -29.06 -4.11 -5.51
C THR A 102 -29.68 -5.43 -5.99
N PHE A 103 -29.05 -6.13 -6.93
CA PHE A 103 -29.53 -7.45 -7.37
C PHE A 103 -29.46 -8.49 -6.26
N ALA A 104 -28.38 -8.48 -5.46
CA ALA A 104 -28.23 -9.38 -4.32
C ALA A 104 -29.29 -9.09 -3.25
N PHE A 105 -29.55 -7.81 -2.94
CA PHE A 105 -30.62 -7.40 -2.04
C PHE A 105 -32.00 -7.86 -2.54
N VAL A 106 -32.35 -7.57 -3.80
CA VAL A 106 -33.64 -7.97 -4.38
C VAL A 106 -33.80 -9.49 -4.32
N LYS A 107 -32.75 -10.23 -4.66
CA LYS A 107 -32.78 -11.69 -4.59
C LYS A 107 -33.02 -12.18 -3.16
N LEU A 108 -32.32 -11.64 -2.16
CA LEU A 108 -32.41 -12.10 -0.76
C LEU A 108 -33.69 -11.67 -0.05
N GLU A 109 -34.23 -10.48 -0.34
CA GLU A 109 -35.44 -9.96 0.31
C GLU A 109 -36.72 -10.58 -0.29
N TYR A 110 -36.75 -10.80 -1.60
CA TYR A 110 -37.95 -11.26 -2.32
C TYR A 110 -37.87 -12.74 -2.74
N GLU A 111 -36.93 -13.52 -2.18
CA GLU A 111 -36.83 -14.96 -2.48
C GLU A 111 -38.13 -15.70 -2.14
N ASP A 112 -38.74 -15.37 -1.00
CA ASP A 112 -39.99 -15.99 -0.54
C ASP A 112 -41.22 -15.61 -1.36
N ILE A 113 -41.16 -14.49 -2.09
CA ILE A 113 -42.28 -13.93 -2.87
C ILE A 113 -42.19 -14.32 -4.36
N SER A 114 -41.01 -14.73 -4.81
CA SER A 114 -40.78 -15.08 -6.22
C SER A 114 -41.55 -16.35 -6.60
N GLU A 115 -42.42 -16.26 -7.60
CA GLU A 115 -43.20 -17.40 -8.07
C GLU A 115 -42.28 -18.56 -8.50
N PRO A 116 -42.65 -19.82 -8.20
CA PRO A 116 -41.81 -21.00 -8.43
C PRO A 116 -41.48 -21.30 -9.91
N GLY A 117 -42.02 -20.52 -10.87
CA GLY A 117 -41.81 -20.71 -12.31
C GLY A 117 -40.66 -19.90 -12.94
N TYR A 118 -40.24 -18.78 -12.33
CA TYR A 118 -39.17 -17.91 -12.88
C TYR A 118 -38.25 -17.42 -11.76
N PRO A 119 -37.43 -18.30 -11.15
CA PRO A 119 -36.50 -17.88 -10.12
C PRO A 119 -35.48 -16.92 -10.72
N PHE A 120 -35.27 -15.76 -10.09
CA PHE A 120 -34.18 -14.86 -10.45
C PHE A 120 -32.84 -15.57 -10.14
N PRO A 121 -32.02 -15.93 -11.15
CA PRO A 121 -30.85 -16.77 -10.96
C PRO A 121 -29.64 -15.95 -10.47
N TRP A 122 -28.79 -16.57 -9.65
CA TRP A 122 -27.56 -15.98 -9.16
C TRP A 122 -26.58 -15.61 -10.28
N THR A 123 -26.62 -16.31 -11.40
CA THR A 123 -25.85 -15.94 -12.61
C THR A 123 -26.16 -14.51 -13.09
N ILE A 124 -27.43 -14.08 -13.04
CA ILE A 124 -27.80 -12.69 -13.40
C ILE A 124 -27.41 -11.73 -12.29
N VAL A 125 -27.59 -12.12 -11.02
CA VAL A 125 -27.17 -11.32 -9.86
C VAL A 125 -25.68 -10.99 -9.93
N PHE A 126 -24.83 -11.97 -10.26
CA PHE A 126 -23.38 -11.81 -10.37
C PHE A 126 -22.90 -11.19 -11.71
N SER A 127 -23.79 -10.99 -12.69
CA SER A 127 -23.41 -10.42 -13.99
C SER A 127 -22.68 -9.06 -13.94
N PRO A 128 -22.98 -8.13 -13.01
CA PRO A 128 -22.22 -6.89 -12.88
C PRO A 128 -20.79 -7.16 -12.37
N LEU A 129 -20.59 -8.16 -11.50
CA LEU A 129 -19.25 -8.55 -11.04
C LEU A 129 -18.41 -9.23 -12.13
N PHE A 130 -19.03 -9.99 -13.04
CA PHE A 130 -18.32 -10.52 -14.21
C PHE A 130 -17.81 -9.39 -15.11
N SER A 131 -18.69 -8.41 -15.37
CA SER A 131 -18.36 -7.21 -16.13
C SER A 131 -17.27 -6.39 -15.45
N LEU A 132 -17.37 -6.22 -14.13
CA LEU A 132 -16.37 -5.54 -13.32
C LEU A 132 -15.02 -6.24 -13.41
N SER A 133 -14.98 -7.56 -13.21
CA SER A 133 -13.74 -8.34 -13.23
C SER A 133 -13.05 -8.29 -14.60
N ALA A 134 -13.82 -8.35 -15.69
CA ALA A 134 -13.29 -8.20 -17.03
C ALA A 134 -12.76 -6.77 -17.28
N ALA A 135 -13.49 -5.74 -16.86
CA ALA A 135 -13.05 -4.35 -16.95
C ALA A 135 -11.79 -4.10 -16.11
N SER A 136 -11.69 -4.71 -14.93
CA SER A 136 -10.56 -4.56 -14.02
C SER A 136 -9.23 -5.04 -14.61
N ILE A 137 -9.22 -5.97 -15.57
CA ILE A 137 -7.99 -6.34 -16.30
C ILE A 137 -7.46 -5.14 -17.10
N GLY A 138 -8.35 -4.45 -17.84
CA GLY A 138 -7.99 -3.26 -18.60
C GLY A 138 -7.60 -2.09 -17.70
N ILE A 139 -8.34 -1.90 -16.60
CA ILE A 139 -8.07 -0.87 -15.61
C ILE A 139 -6.73 -1.11 -14.91
N ALA A 140 -6.38 -2.35 -14.57
CA ALA A 140 -5.09 -2.69 -13.98
C ALA A 140 -3.93 -2.35 -14.92
N VAL A 141 -4.05 -2.63 -16.23
CA VAL A 141 -3.06 -2.21 -17.23
C VAL A 141 -2.97 -0.69 -17.33
N TRP A 142 -4.09 0.01 -17.29
CA TRP A 142 -4.13 1.46 -17.26
C TRP A 142 -3.43 2.02 -16.01
N ALA A 143 -3.72 1.47 -14.83
CA ALA A 143 -3.14 1.89 -13.56
C ALA A 143 -1.62 1.67 -13.52
N LEU A 144 -1.16 0.51 -14.00
CA LEU A 144 0.28 0.22 -14.14
C LEU A 144 0.99 1.22 -15.06
N ARG A 145 0.38 1.60 -16.18
CA ARG A 145 0.96 2.60 -17.10
C ARG A 145 1.05 4.01 -16.50
N HIS A 146 0.23 4.31 -15.52
CA HIS A 146 0.10 5.64 -14.93
C HIS A 146 0.60 5.72 -13.47
N ASP A 147 1.30 4.68 -13.01
CA ASP A 147 1.84 4.56 -11.64
C ASP A 147 0.76 4.78 -10.57
N LYS A 148 -0.42 4.18 -10.79
CA LYS A 148 -1.54 4.21 -9.84
C LYS A 148 -1.69 2.86 -9.13
N PRO A 149 -2.04 2.87 -7.83
CA PRO A 149 -2.33 1.64 -7.12
C PRO A 149 -3.57 0.96 -7.72
N PHE A 150 -3.55 -0.36 -7.81
CA PHE A 150 -4.61 -1.17 -8.45
C PHE A 150 -5.02 -2.39 -7.60
N GLU A 151 -5.04 -2.21 -6.28
CA GLU A 151 -5.26 -3.31 -5.31
C GLU A 151 -6.62 -4.01 -5.50
N PHE A 152 -7.71 -3.24 -5.68
CA PHE A 152 -9.05 -3.80 -5.82
C PHE A 152 -9.28 -4.38 -7.22
N GLU A 153 -8.74 -3.72 -8.24
CA GLU A 153 -8.80 -4.13 -9.63
C GLU A 153 -8.08 -5.46 -9.83
N PHE A 154 -6.92 -5.62 -9.20
CA PHE A 154 -6.22 -6.90 -9.14
C PHE A 154 -7.07 -7.97 -8.47
N PHE A 155 -7.73 -7.64 -7.35
CA PHE A 155 -8.60 -8.58 -6.63
C PHE A 155 -9.80 -9.02 -7.48
N TYR A 156 -10.48 -8.13 -8.18
CA TYR A 156 -11.60 -8.51 -9.07
C TYR A 156 -11.11 -9.33 -10.26
N ALA A 157 -10.03 -8.92 -10.91
CA ALA A 157 -9.49 -9.61 -12.07
C ALA A 157 -9.08 -11.07 -11.76
N ILE A 158 -8.36 -11.29 -10.66
CA ILE A 158 -7.88 -12.65 -10.30
C ILE A 158 -9.01 -13.57 -9.82
N ASN A 159 -10.07 -13.00 -9.26
CA ASN A 159 -11.21 -13.77 -8.73
C ASN A 159 -12.38 -13.93 -9.73
N ILE A 160 -12.20 -13.57 -11.01
CA ILE A 160 -13.25 -13.71 -12.04
C ILE A 160 -13.85 -15.13 -12.08
N VAL A 161 -12.98 -16.15 -12.04
CA VAL A 161 -13.38 -17.56 -12.06
C VAL A 161 -14.17 -17.92 -10.81
N GLN A 162 -13.78 -17.39 -9.65
CA GLN A 162 -14.47 -17.65 -8.40
C GLN A 162 -15.87 -17.05 -8.38
N PHE A 163 -16.05 -15.83 -8.88
CA PHE A 163 -17.39 -15.23 -8.97
C PHE A 163 -18.32 -16.09 -9.84
N VAL A 164 -17.81 -16.63 -10.95
CA VAL A 164 -18.58 -17.55 -11.81
C VAL A 164 -18.93 -18.85 -11.07
N PHE A 165 -17.96 -19.45 -10.37
CA PHE A 165 -18.18 -20.67 -9.61
C PHE A 165 -19.17 -20.47 -8.47
N ILE A 166 -19.12 -19.35 -7.75
CA ILE A 166 -20.10 -19.02 -6.71
C ILE A 166 -21.50 -18.93 -7.32
N ALA A 167 -21.67 -18.20 -8.42
CA ALA A 167 -22.96 -18.05 -9.08
C ALA A 167 -23.55 -19.41 -9.51
N PHE A 168 -22.76 -20.24 -10.20
CA PHE A 168 -23.20 -21.58 -10.64
C PHE A 168 -23.47 -22.53 -9.48
N LYS A 169 -22.68 -22.43 -8.40
CA LYS A 169 -22.89 -23.23 -7.19
C LYS A 169 -24.19 -22.84 -6.50
N LEU A 170 -24.46 -21.55 -6.36
CA LEU A 170 -25.71 -21.05 -5.77
C LEU A 170 -26.94 -21.36 -6.65
N ASP A 171 -26.78 -21.41 -7.97
CA ASP A 171 -27.80 -21.85 -8.92
C ASP A 171 -27.97 -23.38 -8.99
N LYS A 172 -27.23 -24.16 -8.18
CA LYS A 172 -27.24 -25.64 -8.17
C LYS A 172 -26.95 -26.28 -9.53
N GLN A 173 -26.21 -25.57 -10.39
CA GLN A 173 -25.74 -26.12 -11.67
C GLN A 173 -24.50 -27.01 -11.48
N VAL A 174 -23.82 -26.87 -10.34
CA VAL A 174 -22.54 -27.51 -10.06
C VAL A 174 -22.51 -28.05 -8.63
N ASP A 175 -22.15 -29.32 -8.46
CA ASP A 175 -22.16 -30.02 -7.16
C ASP A 175 -20.79 -30.08 -6.47
N TRP A 176 -19.83 -29.24 -6.85
CA TRP A 176 -18.49 -29.22 -6.24
C TRP A 176 -18.51 -28.81 -4.76
N THR A 177 -17.46 -29.17 -4.03
CA THR A 177 -17.24 -28.65 -2.67
C THR A 177 -16.92 -27.15 -2.72
N TRP A 178 -17.29 -26.43 -1.67
CA TRP A 178 -16.97 -25.01 -1.50
C TRP A 178 -15.45 -24.78 -1.49
N ALA A 179 -14.67 -25.77 -1.04
CA ALA A 179 -13.21 -25.73 -1.16
C ALA A 179 -12.74 -25.52 -2.62
N VAL A 180 -13.38 -26.19 -3.59
CA VAL A 180 -13.06 -26.04 -5.02
C VAL A 180 -13.51 -24.68 -5.54
N VAL A 181 -14.70 -24.23 -5.14
CA VAL A 181 -15.25 -22.92 -5.53
C VAL A 181 -14.34 -21.77 -5.09
N PHE A 182 -13.67 -21.91 -3.94
CA PHE A 182 -12.78 -20.90 -3.38
C PHE A 182 -11.30 -21.02 -3.77
N ILE A 183 -10.93 -21.93 -4.70
CA ILE A 183 -9.53 -22.09 -5.14
C ILE A 183 -8.86 -20.74 -5.50
N PRO A 184 -9.50 -19.83 -6.26
CA PRO A 184 -8.87 -18.55 -6.59
C PRO A 184 -8.52 -17.70 -5.35
N LEU A 185 -9.43 -17.57 -4.37
CA LEU A 185 -9.12 -16.91 -3.10
C LEU A 185 -8.02 -17.61 -2.30
N TRP A 186 -7.97 -18.95 -2.30
CA TRP A 186 -6.87 -19.69 -1.68
C TRP A 186 -5.53 -19.28 -2.28
N VAL A 187 -5.44 -19.19 -3.61
CA VAL A 187 -4.21 -18.78 -4.30
C VAL A 187 -3.82 -17.35 -3.89
N VAL A 188 -4.77 -16.41 -3.92
CA VAL A 188 -4.51 -15.00 -3.57
C VAL A 188 -4.03 -14.85 -2.13
N LEU A 189 -4.76 -15.43 -1.18
CA LEU A 189 -4.42 -15.31 0.24
C LEU A 189 -3.15 -16.10 0.59
N SER A 190 -2.88 -17.23 -0.07
CA SER A 190 -1.62 -17.96 0.13
C SER A 190 -0.42 -17.15 -0.36
N LEU A 191 -0.54 -16.52 -1.54
CA LEU A 191 0.51 -15.64 -2.07
C LEU A 191 0.71 -14.43 -1.15
N ALA A 192 -0.38 -13.82 -0.67
CA ALA A 192 -0.32 -12.73 0.29
C ALA A 192 0.37 -13.16 1.59
N ALA A 193 0.12 -14.37 2.08
CA ALA A 193 0.78 -14.88 3.29
C ALA A 193 2.29 -15.08 3.09
N VAL A 194 2.71 -15.58 1.92
CA VAL A 194 4.15 -15.64 1.56
C VAL A 194 4.76 -14.24 1.52
N GLY A 195 4.07 -13.26 0.92
CA GLY A 195 4.51 -11.87 0.88
C GLY A 195 4.65 -11.24 2.26
N VAL A 196 3.69 -11.50 3.15
CA VAL A 196 3.74 -11.05 4.55
C VAL A 196 4.87 -11.73 5.31
N LEU A 197 5.09 -13.04 5.12
CA LEU A 197 6.20 -13.74 5.74
C LEU A 197 7.54 -13.16 5.31
N TYR A 198 7.69 -12.87 4.01
CA TYR A 198 8.87 -12.19 3.49
C TYR A 198 9.05 -10.80 4.11
N ALA A 199 7.99 -10.00 4.19
CA ALA A 199 8.02 -8.68 4.81
C ALA A 199 8.39 -8.76 6.31
N LEU A 200 7.93 -9.78 7.02
CA LEU A 200 8.27 -10.03 8.41
C LEU A 200 9.76 -10.36 8.55
N VAL A 201 10.29 -11.29 7.75
CA VAL A 201 11.72 -11.62 7.73
C VAL A 201 12.56 -10.37 7.41
N LEU A 202 12.18 -9.62 6.38
CA LEU A 202 12.86 -8.38 6.01
C LEU A 202 12.83 -7.36 7.15
N SER A 203 11.70 -7.22 7.84
CA SER A 203 11.58 -6.31 8.97
C SER A 203 12.48 -6.72 10.15
N VAL A 204 12.66 -8.01 10.41
CA VAL A 204 13.61 -8.53 11.43
C VAL A 204 15.06 -8.24 11.03
N VAL A 205 15.41 -8.43 9.76
CA VAL A 205 16.75 -8.10 9.23
C VAL A 205 17.02 -6.59 9.33
N LEU A 206 16.04 -5.76 8.95
CA LEU A 206 16.13 -4.30 9.02
C LEU A 206 16.24 -3.80 10.46
N ILE A 207 15.59 -4.47 11.43
CA ILE A 207 15.78 -4.17 12.85
C ILE A 207 17.25 -4.35 13.25
N ARG A 208 17.98 -5.32 12.71
CA ARG A 208 19.40 -5.53 13.03
C ARG A 208 20.37 -4.69 12.21
N SER A 209 19.96 -4.23 11.03
CA SER A 209 20.80 -3.36 10.20
C SER A 209 21.02 -2.00 10.86
N ARG A 210 22.29 -1.57 10.98
CA ARG A 210 22.67 -0.24 11.50
C ARG A 210 22.65 0.85 10.42
N HIS A 211 22.57 0.48 9.14
CA HIS A 211 22.70 1.42 8.02
C HIS A 211 21.42 2.22 7.68
N PHE A 212 20.28 1.95 8.32
CA PHE A 212 19.01 2.64 8.05
C PHE A 212 18.57 3.55 9.20
N ILE A 213 18.03 4.72 8.85
CA ILE A 213 17.44 5.69 9.78
C ILE A 213 16.42 4.98 10.70
N PRO A 214 16.49 5.13 12.04
CA PRO A 214 15.62 4.42 12.99
C PRO A 214 14.11 4.59 12.76
N ALA A 215 13.68 5.71 12.19
CA ALA A 215 12.28 5.96 11.85
C ALA A 215 11.77 5.06 10.71
N HIS A 216 12.53 4.93 9.63
CA HIS A 216 12.18 4.06 8.50
C HIS A 216 12.14 2.58 8.91
N ARG A 217 13.10 2.13 9.74
CA ARG A 217 13.11 0.76 10.28
C ARG A 217 11.82 0.43 11.05
N ARG A 218 11.39 1.33 11.94
CA ARG A 218 10.14 1.14 12.72
C ARG A 218 8.90 1.08 11.84
N GLN A 219 8.85 1.90 10.79
CA GLN A 219 7.73 1.92 9.85
C GLN A 219 7.58 0.59 9.11
N HIS A 220 8.67 0.01 8.61
CA HIS A 220 8.63 -1.31 7.95
C HIS A 220 8.15 -2.41 8.90
N VAL A 221 8.54 -2.36 10.17
CA VAL A 221 8.09 -3.31 11.20
C VAL A 221 6.60 -3.16 11.49
N TYR A 222 6.12 -1.93 11.72
CA TYR A 222 4.69 -1.69 11.96
C TYR A 222 3.83 -2.09 10.77
N SER A 223 4.26 -1.76 9.54
CA SER A 223 3.58 -2.18 8.33
C SER A 223 3.53 -3.72 8.21
N ALA A 224 4.66 -4.42 8.40
CA ALA A 224 4.69 -5.88 8.35
C ALA A 224 3.77 -6.55 9.40
N ILE A 225 3.76 -6.03 10.63
CA ILE A 225 2.87 -6.51 11.70
C ILE A 225 1.40 -6.29 11.32
N LEU A 226 1.03 -5.09 10.86
CA LEU A 226 -0.34 -4.79 10.47
C LEU A 226 -0.81 -5.64 9.29
N HIS A 227 0.04 -5.89 8.28
CA HIS A 227 -0.29 -6.82 7.19
C HIS A 227 -0.43 -8.27 7.69
N THR A 228 0.34 -8.68 8.70
CA THR A 228 0.21 -10.01 9.34
C THR A 228 -1.16 -10.18 9.98
N PHE A 229 -1.61 -9.19 10.75
CA PHE A 229 -2.93 -9.18 11.36
C PHE A 229 -4.09 -8.95 10.38
N SER A 230 -3.79 -8.62 9.12
CA SER A 230 -4.78 -8.55 8.04
C SER A 230 -4.88 -9.87 7.28
N VAL A 231 -3.76 -10.49 6.88
CA VAL A 231 -3.76 -11.67 6.01
C VAL A 231 -4.03 -12.98 6.76
N ILE A 232 -3.42 -13.19 7.93
CA ILE A 232 -3.59 -14.44 8.68
C ILE A 232 -5.06 -14.63 9.09
N PRO A 233 -5.74 -13.62 9.68
CA PRO A 233 -7.15 -13.80 10.04
C PRO A 233 -8.06 -13.98 8.81
N ALA A 234 -7.75 -13.36 7.67
CA ALA A 234 -8.48 -13.60 6.42
C ALA A 234 -8.35 -15.06 5.93
N LEU A 235 -7.14 -15.64 6.02
CA LEU A 235 -6.92 -17.08 5.74
C LEU A 235 -7.69 -17.98 6.71
N VAL A 236 -7.66 -17.68 8.01
CA VAL A 236 -8.43 -18.44 9.00
C VAL A 236 -9.93 -18.37 8.70
N CYS A 237 -10.44 -17.19 8.33
CA CYS A 237 -11.82 -17.05 7.89
C CYS A 237 -12.13 -17.94 6.68
N LEU A 238 -11.24 -17.99 5.68
CA LEU A 238 -11.44 -18.82 4.50
C LEU A 238 -11.53 -20.31 4.86
N VAL A 239 -10.65 -20.79 5.76
CA VAL A 239 -10.70 -22.18 6.28
C VAL A 239 -12.04 -22.46 6.96
N LEU A 240 -12.44 -21.60 7.90
CA LEU A 240 -13.65 -21.80 8.70
C LEU A 240 -14.93 -21.72 7.86
N LEU A 241 -15.00 -20.76 6.95
CA LEU A 241 -16.14 -20.58 6.06
C LEU A 241 -16.27 -21.76 5.09
N THR A 242 -15.15 -22.21 4.50
CA THR A 242 -15.14 -23.39 3.63
C THR A 242 -15.64 -24.62 4.38
N GLY A 243 -15.10 -24.89 5.57
CA GLY A 243 -15.52 -26.03 6.39
C GLY A 243 -17.01 -25.98 6.78
N LYS A 244 -17.50 -24.79 7.17
CA LYS A 244 -18.93 -24.61 7.49
C LYS A 244 -19.82 -24.85 6.27
N LEU A 245 -19.50 -24.25 5.12
CA LEU A 245 -20.31 -24.39 3.91
C LEU A 245 -20.29 -25.82 3.35
N ASP A 246 -19.16 -26.53 3.43
CA ASP A 246 -19.07 -27.94 3.02
C ASP A 246 -19.80 -28.88 3.99
N SER A 247 -19.79 -28.60 5.29
CA SER A 247 -20.57 -29.37 6.28
C SER A 247 -22.08 -29.29 6.05
N MET A 248 -22.58 -28.23 5.42
CA MET A 248 -24.00 -28.11 5.07
C MET A 248 -24.42 -29.08 3.95
N ASN A 249 -23.48 -29.47 3.08
CA ASN A 249 -23.74 -30.34 1.93
C ASN A 249 -23.62 -31.83 2.26
N TRP A 250 -22.84 -32.19 3.30
CA TRP A 250 -22.57 -33.58 3.68
C TRP A 250 -23.05 -33.84 5.10
N SER A 251 -24.10 -34.66 5.23
CA SER A 251 -24.82 -35.00 6.48
C SER A 251 -23.99 -35.73 7.56
N ASP A 252 -22.66 -35.72 7.50
CA ASP A 252 -21.84 -36.24 8.57
C ASP A 252 -21.74 -35.19 9.68
N LYS A 253 -22.51 -35.43 10.74
CA LYS A 253 -22.55 -34.68 12.00
C LYS A 253 -21.15 -34.61 12.62
N SER A 254 -20.35 -33.68 12.15
CA SER A 254 -19.14 -33.22 12.80
C SER A 254 -19.40 -31.88 13.48
N THR A 255 -18.69 -31.63 14.57
CA THR A 255 -18.74 -30.45 15.45
C THR A 255 -18.66 -29.10 14.75
N VAL A 256 -18.31 -29.05 13.46
CA VAL A 256 -18.22 -27.84 12.63
C VAL A 256 -19.60 -27.33 12.18
N SER A 257 -20.63 -28.19 12.13
CA SER A 257 -21.98 -27.79 11.70
C SER A 257 -22.66 -26.81 12.68
N GLU A 258 -22.24 -26.78 13.96
CA GLU A 258 -22.75 -25.85 14.97
C GLU A 258 -22.07 -24.47 14.94
N LEU A 259 -21.00 -24.31 14.15
CA LEU A 259 -20.27 -23.04 14.07
C LEU A 259 -21.19 -21.95 13.51
N SER A 260 -21.48 -20.90 14.27
CA SER A 260 -22.28 -19.76 13.75
C SER A 260 -21.53 -19.01 12.64
N TYR A 261 -22.24 -18.43 11.67
CA TYR A 261 -21.64 -17.58 10.63
C TYR A 261 -20.89 -16.39 11.23
N THR A 262 -21.37 -15.84 12.35
CA THR A 262 -20.67 -14.78 13.09
C THR A 262 -19.27 -15.22 13.53
N LEU A 263 -19.13 -16.47 14.02
CA LEU A 263 -17.84 -16.98 14.51
C LEU A 263 -16.91 -17.36 13.34
N ALA A 264 -17.47 -17.92 12.25
CA ALA A 264 -16.71 -18.23 11.04
C ALA A 264 -16.12 -16.97 10.39
N MET A 265 -16.85 -15.85 10.41
CA MET A 265 -16.46 -14.58 9.78
C MET A 265 -15.75 -13.60 10.73
N ALA A 266 -15.70 -13.86 12.03
CA ALA A 266 -15.02 -13.00 13.02
C ALA A 266 -13.54 -12.72 12.66
N PRO A 267 -12.73 -13.70 12.17
CA PRO A 267 -11.37 -13.41 11.74
C PRO A 267 -11.30 -12.42 10.56
N LEU A 268 -12.29 -12.41 9.66
CA LEU A 268 -12.35 -11.41 8.58
C LEU A 268 -12.66 -10.01 9.11
N GLN A 269 -13.50 -9.89 10.16
CA GLN A 269 -13.73 -8.61 10.83
C GLN A 269 -12.43 -8.06 11.43
N VAL A 270 -11.62 -8.91 12.08
CA VAL A 270 -10.29 -8.53 12.56
C VAL A 270 -9.42 -8.01 11.40
N SER A 271 -9.46 -8.69 10.25
CA SER A 271 -8.69 -8.31 9.06
C SER A 271 -9.04 -6.91 8.56
N PHE A 272 -10.34 -6.61 8.42
CA PHE A 272 -10.83 -5.29 8.00
C PHE A 272 -10.54 -4.21 9.04
N PHE A 273 -10.59 -4.53 10.33
CA PHE A 273 -10.23 -3.60 11.40
C PHE A 273 -8.75 -3.18 11.31
N PHE A 274 -7.83 -4.12 11.13
CA PHE A 274 -6.42 -3.79 10.96
C PHE A 274 -6.12 -3.08 9.64
N MET A 275 -6.88 -3.37 8.57
CA MET A 275 -6.81 -2.62 7.32
C MET A 275 -7.30 -1.16 7.50
N ALA A 276 -8.32 -0.93 8.32
CA ALA A 276 -8.78 0.41 8.68
C ALA A 276 -7.73 1.18 9.48
N ILE A 277 -7.06 0.52 10.44
CA ILE A 277 -5.96 1.12 11.22
C ILE A 277 -4.80 1.52 10.31
N MET A 278 -4.42 0.65 9.38
CA MET A 278 -3.38 0.94 8.39
C MET A 278 -3.76 2.13 7.52
N SER A 279 -5.00 2.16 7.03
CA SER A 279 -5.56 3.25 6.22
C SER A 279 -5.65 4.57 6.97
N ALA A 280 -5.76 4.53 8.31
CA ALA A 280 -5.76 5.73 9.15
C ALA A 280 -4.36 6.37 9.30
N GLY A 281 -3.28 5.71 8.87
CA GLY A 281 -1.92 6.26 8.87
C GLY A 281 -0.93 5.58 9.83
N PHE A 282 -1.35 4.54 10.56
CA PHE A 282 -0.50 3.85 11.54
C PHE A 282 0.61 2.96 10.93
N GLY A 283 0.57 2.66 9.63
CA GLY A 283 1.65 1.93 8.93
C GLY A 283 2.70 2.83 8.25
N GLY A 284 2.54 4.16 8.34
CA GLY A 284 3.40 5.17 7.72
C GLY A 284 3.15 5.40 6.22
N PRO A 285 3.80 6.41 5.62
CA PRO A 285 3.55 6.87 4.24
C PRO A 285 3.78 5.82 3.14
N SER A 286 4.53 4.75 3.41
CA SER A 286 4.74 3.65 2.46
C SER A 286 3.61 2.61 2.48
N SER A 287 2.75 2.63 3.50
CA SER A 287 1.69 1.63 3.71
C SER A 287 0.32 2.10 3.22
N THR A 288 0.12 3.40 3.09
CA THR A 288 -1.09 3.99 2.52
C THR A 288 -0.76 4.53 1.12
N PRO A 289 -1.31 3.92 0.06
CA PRO A 289 -1.22 4.49 -1.27
C PRO A 289 -1.80 5.91 -1.29
N GLN A 290 -1.27 6.74 -2.18
CA GLN A 290 -1.64 8.15 -2.34
C GLN A 290 -3.16 8.35 -2.26
N THR A 291 -3.55 9.31 -1.42
CA THR A 291 -4.95 9.66 -1.21
C THR A 291 -5.52 10.29 -2.47
N ASN A 292 -6.74 9.92 -2.84
CA ASN A 292 -7.39 10.48 -4.02
C ASN A 292 -7.60 12.00 -3.83
N ILE A 293 -6.84 12.82 -4.55
CA ILE A 293 -6.88 14.28 -4.47
C ILE A 293 -8.18 14.88 -5.02
N TRP A 294 -8.94 14.10 -5.79
CA TRP A 294 -10.25 14.48 -6.33
C TRP A 294 -11.42 14.09 -5.45
N TRP A 295 -11.16 13.61 -4.22
CA TRP A 295 -12.20 13.38 -3.23
C TRP A 295 -13.04 14.65 -3.04
N PHE A 296 -14.32 14.61 -3.41
CA PHE A 296 -15.22 15.78 -3.46
C PHE A 296 -14.67 17.00 -4.25
N GLY A 297 -13.84 16.77 -5.28
CA GLY A 297 -13.30 17.83 -6.12
C GLY A 297 -12.31 18.77 -5.41
N LEU A 298 -11.76 18.38 -4.26
CA LEU A 298 -10.91 19.22 -3.40
C LEU A 298 -9.56 19.60 -4.04
N ARG A 299 -9.08 18.83 -5.04
CA ARG A 299 -7.76 18.96 -5.71
C ARG A 299 -6.57 18.94 -4.73
N LYS A 300 -6.81 18.50 -3.51
CA LYS A 300 -5.89 18.38 -2.39
C LYS A 300 -6.34 17.22 -1.51
N PRO A 301 -5.42 16.56 -0.80
CA PRO A 301 -5.80 15.57 0.19
C PRO A 301 -6.72 16.17 1.27
N LEU A 302 -7.69 15.38 1.76
CA LEU A 302 -8.74 15.83 2.67
C LEU A 302 -8.19 16.47 3.96
N CYS A 303 -7.24 15.83 4.61
CA CYS A 303 -6.73 16.30 5.90
C CYS A 303 -5.94 17.61 5.80
N PRO A 304 -4.99 17.80 4.86
CA PRO A 304 -4.42 19.11 4.57
C PRO A 304 -5.48 20.19 4.26
N PHE A 305 -6.53 19.86 3.49
CA PHE A 305 -7.62 20.79 3.24
C PHE A 305 -8.37 21.18 4.52
N LEU A 306 -8.68 20.21 5.39
CA LEU A 306 -9.32 20.46 6.68
C LEU A 306 -8.43 21.27 7.62
N LEU A 307 -7.12 21.00 7.66
CA LEU A 307 -6.17 21.77 8.47
C LEU A 307 -5.99 23.20 7.96
N ASP A 308 -6.08 23.43 6.65
CA ASP A 308 -6.07 24.77 6.05
C ASP A 308 -7.34 25.55 6.40
N LYS A 309 -8.50 24.88 6.49
CA LYS A 309 -9.80 25.50 6.81
C LYS A 309 -10.09 25.63 8.30
N CYS A 310 -9.52 24.77 9.14
CA CYS A 310 -9.75 24.72 10.59
C CYS A 310 -8.46 25.05 11.37
N PRO A 311 -8.23 26.32 11.73
CA PRO A 311 -7.00 26.75 12.44
C PRO A 311 -6.87 26.12 13.83
N SER A 312 -7.99 25.79 14.50
CA SER A 312 -7.98 25.07 15.78
C SER A 312 -7.38 23.67 15.63
N LEU A 313 -7.80 22.92 14.59
CA LEU A 313 -7.29 21.57 14.30
C LEU A 313 -5.81 21.60 13.90
N ARG A 314 -5.37 22.65 13.22
CA ARG A 314 -3.96 22.87 12.87
C ARG A 314 -3.07 22.98 14.10
N THR A 315 -3.52 23.65 15.16
CA THR A 315 -2.79 23.75 16.42
C THR A 315 -2.64 22.39 17.11
N TYR A 316 -3.68 21.55 17.07
CA TYR A 316 -3.62 20.16 17.58
C TYR A 316 -2.72 19.26 16.74
N ALA A 317 -2.73 19.41 15.41
CA ALA A 317 -1.89 18.63 14.50
C ALA A 317 -0.38 18.91 14.67
N ASN A 318 -0.01 20.08 15.20
CA ASN A 318 1.38 20.44 15.47
C ASN A 318 1.92 19.84 16.80
N VAL A 319 1.09 19.11 17.55
CA VAL A 319 1.53 18.44 18.78
C VAL A 319 2.11 17.06 18.44
N SER A 320 3.39 16.86 18.77
CA SER A 320 4.04 15.55 18.72
C SER A 320 4.26 15.01 20.14
N TYR A 321 3.74 13.82 20.41
CA TYR A 321 3.93 13.16 21.70
C TYR A 321 5.14 12.22 21.63
N ARG A 322 6.08 12.38 22.57
CA ARG A 322 7.22 11.47 22.76
C ARG A 322 6.94 10.59 23.97
N ILE A 323 6.62 9.33 23.74
CA ILE A 323 6.43 8.35 24.82
C ILE A 323 7.72 7.56 25.00
N GLY A 324 8.26 7.62 26.23
CA GLY A 324 9.52 7.00 26.65
C GLY A 324 10.59 8.05 26.99
N GLY A 325 10.52 8.60 28.21
CA GLY A 325 11.59 9.42 28.76
C GLY A 325 12.76 8.53 29.17
N ARG A 326 13.79 8.47 28.34
CA ARG A 326 15.14 8.17 28.79
C ARG A 326 15.83 9.53 28.94
N ASN A 327 16.40 9.79 30.11
CA ASN A 327 16.91 11.11 30.47
C ASN A 327 17.87 11.64 29.40
N ARG A 328 17.82 12.95 29.13
CA ARG A 328 18.64 13.67 28.13
C ARG A 328 20.15 13.35 28.23
N ALA A 329 20.61 12.89 29.39
CA ALA A 329 21.99 12.49 29.67
C ALA A 329 22.45 11.20 28.95
N GLU A 330 21.57 10.24 28.67
CA GLU A 330 21.99 8.98 28.02
C GLU A 330 22.07 9.09 26.48
N ASN A 331 21.32 10.01 25.88
CA ASN A 331 21.42 10.29 24.44
C ASN A 331 22.73 11.00 24.06
N GLU A 332 23.33 11.78 24.97
CA GLU A 332 24.65 12.39 24.74
C GLU A 332 25.76 11.32 24.77
N GLN A 333 25.58 10.28 25.57
CA GLN A 333 26.54 9.18 25.68
C GLN A 333 26.46 8.21 24.49
N GLU A 334 25.25 7.89 24.01
CA GLU A 334 25.04 7.06 22.81
C GLU A 334 25.49 7.78 21.53
N ASN A 335 25.28 9.11 21.42
CA ASN A 335 25.77 9.91 20.28
C ASN A 335 27.31 10.12 20.33
N GLY A 336 27.92 10.08 21.52
CA GLY A 336 29.37 10.05 21.70
C GLY A 336 30.00 8.73 21.25
N GLU A 337 29.38 7.61 21.59
CA GLU A 337 29.78 6.27 21.14
C GLU A 337 29.57 6.08 19.64
N GLU A 338 28.49 6.62 19.06
CA GLU A 338 28.22 6.57 17.61
C GLU A 338 29.21 7.44 16.82
N ARG A 339 29.60 8.61 17.35
CA ARG A 339 30.68 9.43 16.77
C ARG A 339 32.05 8.76 16.85
N GLN A 340 32.35 8.06 17.94
CA GLN A 340 33.61 7.31 18.09
C GLN A 340 33.65 6.07 17.18
N ALA A 341 32.53 5.38 16.99
CA ALA A 341 32.43 4.26 16.06
C ALA A 341 32.59 4.69 14.59
N ILE A 342 32.00 5.83 14.20
CA ILE A 342 32.16 6.39 12.84
C ILE A 342 33.58 6.92 12.62
N ALA A 343 34.24 7.46 13.66
CA ALA A 343 35.63 7.90 13.58
C ALA A 343 36.60 6.72 13.42
N GLY A 344 36.42 5.64 14.19
CA GLY A 344 37.24 4.42 14.07
C GLY A 344 37.10 3.73 12.71
N ASP A 345 35.89 3.65 12.17
CA ASP A 345 35.63 3.03 10.85
C ASP A 345 36.23 3.86 9.69
N ASN A 346 36.43 5.18 9.89
CA ASN A 346 37.11 6.04 8.91
C ASN A 346 38.64 5.95 9.04
N GLU A 347 39.19 5.86 10.25
CA GLU A 347 40.63 5.66 10.46
C GLU A 347 41.11 4.31 9.92
N ASP A 348 40.37 3.23 10.15
CA ASP A 348 40.67 1.89 9.63
C ASP A 348 40.61 1.85 8.08
N ARG A 349 39.74 2.68 7.48
CA ARG A 349 39.56 2.76 6.03
C ARG A 349 40.64 3.62 5.37
N ASP A 350 41.02 4.72 6.00
CA ASP A 350 42.13 5.56 5.56
C ASP A 350 43.47 4.82 5.69
N GLU A 351 43.65 4.01 6.74
CA GLU A 351 44.86 3.20 6.93
C GLU A 351 44.96 2.05 5.90
N ALA A 352 43.83 1.44 5.54
CA ALA A 352 43.76 0.45 4.46
C ALA A 352 44.06 1.07 3.08
N ASP A 353 43.55 2.27 2.79
CA ASP A 353 43.80 2.97 1.53
C ASP A 353 45.27 3.42 1.42
N VAL A 354 45.89 3.86 2.52
CA VAL A 354 47.32 4.18 2.59
C VAL A 354 48.19 2.92 2.37
N ALA A 355 47.79 1.77 2.92
CA ALA A 355 48.50 0.51 2.71
C ALA A 355 48.47 0.08 1.23
N ILE A 356 47.31 0.21 0.55
CA ILE A 356 47.16 -0.13 -0.87
C ILE A 356 47.99 0.82 -1.76
N VAL A 357 48.02 2.11 -1.44
CA VAL A 357 48.84 3.10 -2.17
C VAL A 357 50.34 2.81 -2.01
N ASN A 358 50.78 2.45 -0.81
CA ASN A 358 52.17 2.08 -0.56
C ASN A 358 52.57 0.78 -1.28
N GLU A 359 51.68 -0.21 -1.35
CA GLU A 359 51.92 -1.45 -2.09
C GLU A 359 52.06 -1.18 -3.60
N ARG A 360 51.18 -0.34 -4.19
CA ARG A 360 51.29 0.07 -5.60
C ARG A 360 52.57 0.82 -5.91
N ARG A 361 52.99 1.74 -5.03
CA ARG A 361 54.24 2.50 -5.16
C ARG A 361 55.47 1.59 -5.07
N ASN A 362 55.44 0.57 -4.22
CA ASN A 362 56.51 -0.42 -4.13
C ASN A 362 56.59 -1.33 -5.36
N ARG A 363 55.45 -1.73 -5.95
CA ARG A 363 55.43 -2.43 -7.25
C ARG A 363 56.00 -1.59 -8.38
N GLN A 364 55.63 -0.31 -8.48
CA GLN A 364 56.18 0.59 -9.51
C GLN A 364 57.69 0.77 -9.38
N ARG A 365 58.22 0.90 -8.15
CA ARG A 365 59.68 0.93 -7.92
C ARG A 365 60.39 -0.38 -8.27
N ALA A 366 59.73 -1.52 -8.11
CA ALA A 366 60.28 -2.81 -8.51
C ALA A 366 60.29 -2.97 -10.04
N GLU A 367 59.25 -2.49 -10.72
CA GLU A 367 59.16 -2.49 -12.19
C GLU A 367 60.17 -1.52 -12.84
N GLU A 368 60.42 -0.36 -12.22
CA GLU A 368 61.39 0.63 -12.71
C GLU A 368 62.84 0.15 -12.54
N LYS A 369 63.14 -0.63 -11.48
CA LYS A 369 64.44 -1.32 -11.33
C LYS A 369 64.67 -2.43 -12.36
N THR A 370 63.61 -2.92 -13.00
CA THR A 370 63.71 -4.00 -14.01
C THR A 370 63.84 -3.47 -15.43
N ARG A 371 63.67 -2.15 -15.66
CA ARG A 371 63.75 -1.51 -16.99
C ARG A 371 65.04 -0.72 -17.27
N GLY A 372 66.02 -0.77 -16.39
CA GLY A 372 67.33 -0.14 -16.59
C GLY A 372 68.33 -1.00 -17.35
N SER A 373 68.12 -1.29 -18.64
CA SER A 373 69.20 -1.57 -19.60
C SER A 373 68.68 -1.63 -21.04
N GLY A 374 69.26 -0.83 -21.94
CA GLY A 374 69.09 -0.96 -23.39
C GLY A 374 68.57 0.29 -24.08
N GLY A 375 69.46 1.01 -24.76
CA GLY A 375 69.19 2.27 -25.43
C GLY A 375 68.36 2.19 -26.71
N SER A 376 67.80 3.36 -27.05
CA SER A 376 67.53 3.95 -28.37
C SER A 376 67.27 3.03 -29.57
N GLN A 377 66.06 3.11 -30.14
CA GLN A 377 65.83 3.61 -31.51
C GLN A 377 64.34 3.69 -31.89
N ALA A 378 64.09 4.51 -32.91
CA ALA A 378 62.83 5.05 -33.42
C ALA A 378 61.74 4.04 -33.81
N SER A 379 60.47 4.45 -33.71
CA SER A 379 59.57 4.75 -34.85
C SER A 379 58.09 4.47 -34.56
N SER A 380 57.26 5.42 -35.00
CA SER A 380 55.88 5.31 -35.52
C SER A 380 54.73 4.70 -34.69
N GLN A 381 53.65 5.51 -34.70
CA GLN A 381 52.23 5.13 -34.72
C GLN A 381 51.58 4.59 -33.45
N GLY A 382 50.39 5.13 -33.17
CA GLY A 382 49.35 4.42 -32.42
C GLY A 382 48.81 5.19 -31.24
N SER A 383 47.68 5.84 -31.47
CA SER A 383 46.74 6.43 -30.51
C SER A 383 46.60 5.62 -29.21
N GLN A 384 46.74 6.27 -28.05
CA GLN A 384 46.11 5.81 -26.82
C GLN A 384 45.84 6.96 -25.85
N SER A 385 44.57 7.00 -25.46
CA SER A 385 43.90 7.89 -24.51
C SER A 385 44.66 8.07 -23.20
N GLY A 386 44.97 9.33 -22.88
CA GLY A 386 45.50 9.71 -21.57
C GLY A 386 44.48 9.48 -20.46
N GLN A 387 44.92 8.83 -19.39
CA GLN A 387 44.32 8.93 -18.06
C GLN A 387 44.51 10.38 -17.58
N GLU A 388 43.45 11.18 -17.66
CA GLU A 388 43.39 12.48 -16.99
C GLU A 388 43.23 12.28 -15.48
N GLY A 389 44.20 12.80 -14.73
CA GLY A 389 43.99 13.11 -13.32
C GLY A 389 42.95 14.22 -13.21
N MET A 390 41.82 13.90 -12.62
CA MET A 390 40.66 14.79 -12.50
C MET A 390 41.03 16.02 -11.66
N ASN A 391 40.80 17.21 -12.22
CA ASN A 391 41.19 18.49 -11.63
C ASN A 391 40.31 18.79 -10.39
N PRO A 392 40.80 19.42 -9.31
CA PRO A 392 40.01 19.69 -8.10
C PRO A 392 38.72 20.50 -8.35
N MET A 393 38.71 21.31 -9.42
CA MET A 393 37.53 22.05 -9.90
C MET A 393 36.44 21.14 -10.49
N GLU A 394 36.80 20.02 -11.11
CA GLU A 394 35.81 19.03 -11.59
C GLU A 394 35.21 18.21 -10.45
N GLN A 395 35.94 18.02 -9.35
CA GLN A 395 35.43 17.33 -8.15
C GLN A 395 34.39 18.19 -7.42
N ILE A 396 34.56 19.52 -7.40
CA ILE A 396 33.58 20.49 -6.87
C ILE A 396 32.37 20.62 -7.82
N ALA A 397 32.59 20.60 -9.14
CA ALA A 397 31.49 20.57 -10.12
C ALA A 397 30.70 19.25 -10.08
N SER A 398 31.38 18.13 -9.84
CA SER A 398 30.81 16.79 -9.65
C SER A 398 29.96 16.71 -8.37
N SER A 399 30.43 17.28 -7.26
CA SER A 399 29.66 17.31 -6.01
C SER A 399 28.44 18.24 -6.13
N SER A 400 28.58 19.39 -6.78
CA SER A 400 27.47 20.30 -7.11
C SER A 400 26.42 19.63 -8.00
N ALA A 401 26.85 18.87 -9.02
CA ALA A 401 25.97 18.12 -9.91
C ALA A 401 25.28 16.93 -9.21
N ALA A 402 25.97 16.25 -8.29
CA ALA A 402 25.40 15.18 -7.48
C ALA A 402 24.36 15.72 -6.48
N ILE A 403 24.65 16.86 -5.85
CA ILE A 403 23.74 17.56 -4.93
C ILE A 403 22.50 18.07 -5.67
N SER A 404 22.65 18.60 -6.88
CA SER A 404 21.51 19.05 -7.68
C SER A 404 20.67 17.88 -8.23
N ARG A 405 21.26 16.72 -8.51
CA ARG A 405 20.50 15.48 -8.78
C ARG A 405 19.77 14.96 -7.54
N ALA A 406 20.42 14.95 -6.38
CA ALA A 406 19.79 14.58 -5.12
C ALA A 406 18.64 15.52 -4.75
N MET A 407 18.78 16.83 -4.99
CA MET A 407 17.71 17.81 -4.81
C MET A 407 16.59 17.65 -5.85
N ALA A 408 16.88 17.30 -7.10
CA ALA A 408 15.85 16.99 -8.10
C ALA A 408 15.07 15.71 -7.73
N GLN A 409 15.76 14.73 -7.16
CA GLN A 409 15.15 13.50 -6.64
C GLN A 409 14.26 13.81 -5.42
N TYR A 410 14.74 14.65 -4.49
CA TYR A 410 13.98 15.14 -3.33
C TYR A 410 12.77 16.00 -3.71
N LYS A 411 12.89 16.80 -4.79
CA LYS A 411 11.81 17.62 -5.37
C LYS A 411 10.69 16.76 -5.95
N ASN A 412 11.04 15.68 -6.63
CA ASN A 412 10.07 14.73 -7.20
C ASN A 412 9.36 13.91 -6.11
N GLU A 413 10.03 13.64 -4.98
CA GLU A 413 9.52 12.76 -3.93
C GLU A 413 8.68 13.49 -2.87
N TYR A 414 8.92 14.79 -2.63
CA TYR A 414 8.28 15.54 -1.52
C TYR A 414 7.66 16.90 -1.86
N GLY A 415 7.75 17.40 -3.10
CA GLY A 415 6.95 18.54 -3.59
C GLY A 415 7.15 19.89 -2.89
N TYR A 416 8.27 20.11 -2.18
CA TYR A 416 8.57 21.37 -1.45
C TYR A 416 9.71 22.17 -2.10
N HIS A 417 9.61 23.50 -2.05
CA HIS A 417 10.67 24.45 -2.41
C HIS A 417 11.48 24.83 -1.16
N TRP A 418 12.80 24.62 -1.17
CA TRP A 418 13.71 25.07 -0.11
C TRP A 418 14.28 26.45 -0.47
N HIS A 419 14.18 27.41 0.44
CA HIS A 419 14.73 28.78 0.33
C HIS A 419 15.67 29.07 1.51
N GLY A 420 16.80 28.37 1.58
CA GLY A 420 17.90 28.74 2.47
C GLY A 420 19.14 29.07 1.64
N ASP A 421 19.93 30.01 2.10
CA ASP A 421 21.23 30.35 1.50
C ASP A 421 22.32 29.60 2.28
N ILE A 422 23.17 28.83 1.59
CA ILE A 422 24.12 27.89 2.22
C ILE A 422 25.44 28.59 2.64
N SER A 423 25.49 29.92 2.60
CA SER A 423 26.74 30.67 2.80
C SER A 423 27.04 31.09 4.24
N GLN A 424 26.36 30.58 5.27
CA GLN A 424 26.70 30.87 6.66
C GLN A 424 26.99 29.59 7.45
N PRO A 425 28.19 29.46 8.07
CA PRO A 425 28.51 28.36 8.96
C PRO A 425 27.96 28.63 10.36
N ASP A 426 27.38 27.60 10.98
CA ASP A 426 27.15 27.52 12.43
C ASP A 426 28.39 26.93 13.14
#